data_AF-A0AA95BRB5-F1
#
_entry.id   AF-A0AA95BRB5-F1
#
_cell.length_a   1.000
_cell.length_b   1.000
_cell.length_c   1.000
_cell.angle_alpha   90.00
_cell.angle_beta   90.00
_cell.angle_gamma   90.00
#
_symmetry.space_group_name_H-M   'P 1'
#
loop_
_entity.id
_entity.type
_entity.pdbx_description
1 polymer ?
#
loop_
_entity_poly.entity_id
_entity_poly.type
_entity_poly.pdbx_seq_one_letter_code
_entity_poly.pdbx_strand_id
1 'polypeptide(L)'
;MRLYRMQITNYPPEAFGAPYKDPESGETFSDFDRSWKPEGWKEHVDDQADNWGRTWAQDAREDNYRFFWPSEKRTFLTKEAAESKAWAVRRWGGQAIVLEAEVGEFVEVEAARRNRQDAKDLEKAKKLRDKAEKLKQEAAELERSAKQPDWNF
;
A
#
# COMPACT_ATOMS: atom_id res chain seq x y z
N MET A 1 16.00 7.04 -14.17
CA MET A 1 15.41 8.26 -13.57
C MET A 1 14.95 7.94 -12.15
N ARG A 2 15.11 8.84 -11.18
CA ARG A 2 14.64 8.60 -9.80
C ARG A 2 13.23 9.14 -9.59
N LEU A 3 12.42 8.37 -8.87
CA LEU A 3 11.09 8.75 -8.41
C LEU A 3 11.04 8.68 -6.89
N TYR A 4 10.38 9.65 -6.27
CA TYR A 4 10.25 9.75 -4.82
C TYR A 4 8.80 9.65 -4.41
N ARG A 5 8.52 9.02 -3.28
CA ARG A 5 7.16 8.90 -2.72
C ARG A 5 7.21 9.12 -1.22
N MET A 6 6.25 9.85 -0.69
CA MET A 6 6.06 9.96 0.76
C MET A 6 5.17 8.82 1.25
N GLN A 7 5.55 8.21 2.37
CA GLN A 7 4.77 7.21 3.08
C GLN A 7 4.58 7.64 4.53
N ILE A 8 3.36 7.57 5.03
CA ILE A 8 3.03 7.79 6.43
C ILE A 8 3.27 6.47 7.16
N THR A 9 4.15 6.49 8.15
CA THR A 9 4.52 5.30 8.93
C THR A 9 3.79 5.23 10.25
N ASN A 10 3.34 6.37 10.78
CA ASN A 10 2.58 6.42 12.01
C ASN A 10 1.64 7.63 12.04
N TYR A 11 0.53 7.48 12.74
CA TYR A 11 -0.44 8.52 13.01
C TYR A 11 -0.49 8.80 14.52
N PRO A 12 -0.84 10.03 14.95
CA PRO A 12 -1.05 10.32 16.35
C PRO A 12 -2.17 9.43 16.92
N PRO A 13 -2.03 8.86 18.12
CA PRO A 13 -3.02 7.95 18.70
C PRO A 13 -4.42 8.56 18.80
N GLU A 14 -4.49 9.87 19.03
CA GLU A 14 -5.76 10.59 19.17
C GLU A 14 -6.54 10.70 17.85
N ALA A 15 -5.89 10.50 16.70
CA ALA A 15 -6.55 10.48 15.40
C ALA A 15 -7.41 9.22 15.16
N PHE A 16 -7.25 8.21 16.00
CA PHE A 16 -8.03 6.98 15.92
C PHE A 16 -9.30 7.07 16.76
N GLY A 17 -10.40 6.59 16.21
CA GLY A 17 -11.69 6.50 16.91
C GLY A 17 -11.72 5.38 17.95
N ALA A 18 -12.92 5.10 18.46
CA ALA A 18 -13.10 3.98 19.38
C ALA A 18 -12.80 2.64 18.67
N PRO A 19 -12.02 1.74 19.28
CA PRO A 19 -11.75 0.43 18.70
C PRO A 19 -13.02 -0.40 18.63
N TYR A 20 -13.25 -1.05 17.49
CA TYR A 20 -14.28 -2.04 17.26
C TYR A 20 -13.64 -3.43 17.25
N LYS A 21 -14.23 -4.39 17.96
CA LYS A 21 -13.78 -5.78 17.95
C LYS A 21 -14.68 -6.58 17.02
N ASP A 22 -14.08 -7.19 16.00
CA ASP A 22 -14.80 -8.07 15.09
C ASP A 22 -15.25 -9.34 15.86
N PRO A 23 -16.55 -9.69 15.82
CA PRO A 23 -17.09 -10.81 16.58
C PRO A 23 -16.72 -12.18 15.99
N GLU A 24 -16.33 -12.28 14.71
CA GLU A 24 -15.97 -13.53 14.05
C GLU A 24 -14.47 -13.84 14.15
N SER A 25 -13.61 -12.84 13.90
CA SER A 25 -12.15 -13.02 13.95
C SER A 25 -11.54 -12.72 15.33
N GLY A 26 -12.25 -11.96 16.18
CA GLY A 26 -11.74 -11.46 17.44
C GLY A 26 -10.69 -10.34 17.30
N GLU A 27 -10.40 -9.90 16.08
CA GLU A 27 -9.46 -8.82 15.79
C GLU A 27 -10.04 -7.46 16.18
N THR A 28 -9.18 -6.53 16.61
CA THR A 28 -9.57 -5.17 16.98
C THR A 28 -9.14 -4.22 15.88
N PHE A 29 -10.11 -3.50 15.33
CA PHE A 29 -9.92 -2.48 14.31
C PHE A 29 -10.20 -1.11 14.92
N SER A 30 -9.49 -0.10 14.43
CA SER A 30 -9.83 1.29 14.73
C SER A 30 -9.78 2.08 13.44
N ASP A 31 -10.92 2.66 13.09
CA ASP A 31 -10.98 3.65 12.02
C ASP A 31 -10.46 5.01 12.51
N PHE A 32 -10.16 5.91 11.57
CA PHE A 32 -9.89 7.30 11.90
C PHE A 32 -11.13 7.99 12.45
N ASP A 33 -10.96 8.74 13.53
CA ASP A 33 -12.00 9.64 14.02
C ASP A 33 -12.16 10.81 13.02
N ARG A 34 -13.33 10.88 12.37
CA ARG A 34 -13.65 11.93 11.40
C ARG A 34 -13.80 13.32 12.03
N SER A 35 -14.01 13.37 13.35
CA SER A 35 -14.16 14.60 14.11
C SER A 35 -12.83 15.10 14.69
N TRP A 36 -11.82 14.22 14.77
CA TRP A 36 -10.49 14.59 15.25
C TRP A 36 -9.82 15.59 14.31
N LYS A 37 -9.18 16.59 14.91
CA LYS A 37 -8.41 17.64 14.24
C LYS A 37 -7.18 17.94 15.09
N PRO A 38 -6.00 18.10 14.49
CA PRO A 38 -4.83 18.52 15.23
C PRO A 38 -4.95 19.98 15.65
N GLU A 39 -4.26 20.33 16.73
CA GLU A 39 -4.17 21.71 17.21
C GLU A 39 -3.61 22.62 16.11
N GLY A 40 -4.20 23.82 15.94
CA GLY A 40 -3.79 24.77 14.91
C GLY A 40 -4.35 24.49 13.50
N TRP A 41 -5.11 23.41 13.31
CA TRP A 41 -5.68 23.08 11.99
C TRP A 41 -6.68 24.13 11.52
N LYS A 42 -7.55 24.59 12.42
CA LYS A 42 -8.60 25.56 12.10
C LYS A 42 -7.97 26.87 11.61
N GLU A 43 -7.02 27.38 12.37
CA GLU A 43 -6.27 28.60 12.07
C GLU A 43 -5.48 28.46 10.76
N HIS A 44 -4.93 27.27 10.50
CA HIS A 44 -4.25 27.00 9.24
C HIS A 44 -5.22 27.00 8.05
N VAL A 45 -6.38 26.36 8.18
CA VAL A 45 -7.42 26.37 7.14
C VAL A 45 -7.89 27.80 6.89
N ASP A 46 -8.09 28.58 7.95
CA ASP A 46 -8.49 29.98 7.85
C ASP A 46 -7.47 30.82 7.09
N ASP A 47 -6.18 30.71 7.43
CA ASP A 47 -5.09 31.37 6.71
C ASP A 47 -5.06 30.95 5.23
N GLN A 48 -5.17 29.66 4.94
CA GLN A 48 -5.14 29.15 3.56
C GLN A 48 -6.35 29.60 2.73
N ALA A 49 -7.51 29.75 3.35
CA ALA A 49 -8.72 30.22 2.69
C ALA A 49 -8.67 31.73 2.44
N ASP A 50 -8.35 32.52 3.47
CA ASP A 50 -8.48 33.98 3.45
C ASP A 50 -7.27 34.67 2.81
N ASN A 51 -6.06 34.21 3.12
CA ASN A 51 -4.83 34.86 2.64
C ASN A 51 -4.34 34.28 1.32
N TRP A 52 -4.61 32.98 1.06
CA TRP A 52 -4.09 32.27 -0.11
C TRP A 52 -5.17 31.86 -1.12
N GLY A 53 -6.45 32.06 -0.81
CA GLY A 53 -7.57 31.75 -1.70
C GLY A 53 -7.62 30.28 -2.14
N ARG A 54 -7.17 29.35 -1.29
CA ARG A 54 -7.10 27.93 -1.65
C ARG A 54 -8.49 27.29 -1.58
N THR A 55 -8.98 26.79 -2.71
CA THR A 55 -10.29 26.10 -2.80
C THR A 55 -10.42 24.97 -1.79
N TRP A 56 -9.39 24.12 -1.65
CA TRP A 56 -9.44 23.01 -0.68
C TRP A 56 -9.65 23.48 0.77
N ALA A 57 -9.16 24.67 1.12
CA ALA A 57 -9.29 25.22 2.47
C ALA A 57 -10.69 25.81 2.67
N GLN A 58 -11.28 26.41 1.63
CA GLN A 58 -12.68 26.82 1.62
C GLN A 58 -13.60 25.61 1.80
N ASP A 59 -13.39 24.54 1.02
CA ASP A 59 -14.14 23.29 1.13
C ASP A 59 -14.01 22.68 2.53
N ALA A 60 -12.80 22.66 3.08
CA ALA A 60 -12.56 22.17 4.44
C ALA A 60 -13.29 23.00 5.49
N ARG A 61 -13.32 24.33 5.34
CA ARG A 61 -14.03 25.26 6.22
C ARG A 61 -15.54 25.02 6.17
N GLU A 62 -16.11 24.82 4.98
CA GLU A 62 -17.52 24.48 4.77
C GLU A 62 -17.88 23.12 5.39
N ASP A 63 -16.99 22.12 5.31
CA ASP A 63 -17.13 20.81 5.95
C ASP A 63 -16.68 20.83 7.43
N ASN A 64 -17.00 21.91 8.14
CA ASN A 64 -16.68 22.14 9.56
C ASN A 64 -15.20 21.84 9.90
N TYR A 65 -14.27 22.40 9.13
CA TYR A 65 -12.82 22.22 9.29
C TYR A 65 -12.38 20.75 9.26
N ARG A 66 -12.96 19.93 8.39
CA ARG A 66 -12.56 18.52 8.25
C ARG A 66 -11.06 18.40 8.04
N PHE A 67 -10.42 17.58 8.86
CA PHE A 67 -9.01 17.25 8.70
C PHE A 67 -8.82 16.13 7.68
N PHE A 68 -7.72 16.22 6.93
CA PHE A 68 -7.32 15.17 6.00
C PHE A 68 -5.80 15.06 5.92
N TRP A 69 -5.30 13.83 5.89
CA TRP A 69 -3.89 13.57 5.69
C TRP A 69 -3.48 13.80 4.24
N PRO A 70 -2.24 14.28 3.99
CA PRO A 70 -1.67 14.31 2.65
C PRO A 70 -1.72 12.93 1.97
N SER A 71 -2.08 12.91 0.69
CA SER A 71 -2.19 11.65 -0.06
C SER A 71 -0.83 10.98 -0.28
N GLU A 72 -0.73 9.71 0.10
CA GLU A 72 0.44 8.86 -0.16
C GLU A 72 0.49 8.29 -1.59
N LYS A 73 -0.53 8.53 -2.43
CA LYS A 73 -0.62 7.93 -3.78
C LYS A 73 0.25 8.64 -4.82
N ARG A 74 0.76 9.83 -4.51
CA ARG A 74 1.51 10.66 -5.46
C ARG A 74 2.99 10.28 -5.47
N THR A 75 3.56 10.31 -6.67
CA THR A 75 4.99 10.14 -6.90
C THR A 75 5.57 11.46 -7.42
N PHE A 76 6.79 11.76 -7.03
CA PHE A 76 7.47 13.03 -7.28
C PHE A 76 8.76 12.80 -8.06
N LEU A 77 9.13 13.75 -8.91
CA LEU A 77 10.38 13.72 -9.66
C LEU A 77 11.57 14.21 -8.83
N THR A 78 11.32 14.93 -7.74
CA THR A 78 12.35 15.48 -6.86
C THR A 78 12.13 15.04 -5.41
N LYS A 79 13.23 14.92 -4.67
CA LYS A 79 13.20 14.53 -3.25
C LYS A 79 12.53 15.61 -2.42
N GLU A 80 12.79 16.88 -2.75
CA GLU A 80 12.31 18.06 -2.04
C GLU A 80 10.78 18.14 -2.09
N ALA A 81 10.16 17.78 -3.21
CA ALA A 81 8.71 17.75 -3.33
C ALA A 81 8.07 16.66 -2.45
N ALA A 82 8.71 15.48 -2.36
CA ALA A 82 8.27 14.42 -1.46
C ALA A 82 8.48 14.81 0.02
N GLU A 83 9.62 15.43 0.35
CA GLU A 83 9.92 15.92 1.70
C GLU A 83 8.96 17.05 2.13
N SER A 84 8.57 17.95 1.21
CA SER A 84 7.57 18.97 1.52
C SER A 84 6.23 18.35 1.97
N LYS A 85 5.83 17.23 1.34
CA LYS A 85 4.64 16.47 1.76
C LYS A 85 4.86 15.71 3.06
N ALA A 86 6.03 15.11 3.26
CA ALA A 86 6.37 14.45 4.52
C ALA A 86 6.39 15.46 5.69
N TRP A 87 6.89 16.67 5.46
CA TRP A 87 6.86 17.76 6.43
C TRP A 87 5.42 18.15 6.81
N ALA A 88 4.50 18.21 5.85
CA ALA A 88 3.10 18.49 6.14
C ALA A 88 2.47 17.41 7.04
N VAL A 89 2.86 16.14 6.91
CA VAL A 89 2.43 15.07 7.83
C VAL A 89 3.03 15.29 9.23
N ARG A 90 4.33 15.53 9.29
CA ARG A 90 5.07 15.76 10.55
C ARG A 90 4.53 16.96 11.33
N ARG A 91 4.13 18.03 10.64
CA ARG A 91 3.51 19.23 11.22
C ARG A 91 2.28 18.89 12.07
N TRP A 92 1.51 17.89 11.66
CA TRP A 92 0.25 17.52 12.31
C TRP A 92 0.38 16.29 13.23
N GLY A 93 1.60 16.00 13.69
CA GLY A 93 1.88 14.93 14.65
C GLY A 93 2.04 13.53 14.06
N GLY A 94 1.94 13.37 12.74
CA GLY A 94 2.23 12.10 12.08
C GLY A 94 3.72 11.85 11.88
N GLN A 95 4.08 10.61 11.52
CA GLN A 95 5.43 10.27 11.06
C GLN A 95 5.39 9.88 9.59
N ALA A 96 6.33 10.41 8.80
CA ALA A 96 6.44 10.10 7.39
C ALA A 96 7.90 9.95 6.97
N ILE A 97 8.13 9.02 6.04
CA ILE A 97 9.40 8.78 5.37
C ILE A 97 9.27 9.09 3.88
N VAL A 98 10.40 9.34 3.24
CA VAL A 98 10.49 9.45 1.77
C VAL A 98 11.17 8.21 1.24
N LEU A 99 10.45 7.49 0.38
CA LEU A 99 10.94 6.37 -0.40
C LEU A 99 11.52 6.85 -1.72
N GLU A 100 12.56 6.17 -2.19
CA GLU A 100 13.18 6.39 -3.50
C GLU A 100 13.07 5.12 -4.34
N ALA A 101 12.71 5.28 -5.61
CA ALA A 101 12.68 4.22 -6.60
C ALA A 101 13.47 4.65 -7.84
N GLU A 102 14.35 3.77 -8.31
CA GLU A 102 15.01 3.94 -9.59
C GLU A 102 14.15 3.34 -10.71
N VAL A 103 13.69 4.19 -11.62
CA VAL A 103 12.96 3.78 -12.83
C VAL A 103 13.95 3.68 -13.98
N GLY A 104 14.14 2.46 -14.48
CA GLY A 104 15.00 2.17 -15.62
C GLY A 104 14.49 2.82 -16.90
N GLU A 105 13.37 2.33 -17.43
CA GLU A 105 12.79 2.81 -18.69
C GLU A 105 11.29 3.04 -18.56
N PHE A 106 10.80 4.08 -19.25
CA PHE A 106 9.37 4.25 -19.48
C PHE A 106 8.95 3.41 -20.67
N VAL A 107 8.01 2.51 -20.44
CA VAL A 107 7.41 1.67 -21.47
C VAL A 107 5.94 2.06 -21.65
N GLU A 108 5.41 1.88 -22.86
CA GLU A 108 4.00 2.10 -23.12
C GLU A 108 3.12 1.21 -22.23
N VAL A 109 1.97 1.73 -21.79
CA VAL A 109 1.07 1.01 -20.88
C VAL A 109 0.67 -0.36 -21.43
N GLU A 110 0.38 -0.44 -22.74
CA GLU A 110 0.01 -1.69 -23.39
C GLU A 110 1.18 -2.66 -23.53
N ALA A 111 2.41 -2.18 -23.70
CA ALA A 111 3.60 -3.01 -23.64
C ALA A 111 3.84 -3.53 -22.20
N ALA A 112 3.72 -2.67 -21.18
CA ALA A 112 3.82 -3.06 -19.78
C ALA A 112 2.71 -4.04 -19.33
N ARG A 113 1.50 -3.94 -19.90
CA ARG A 113 0.40 -4.87 -19.63
C ARG A 113 0.70 -6.24 -20.23
N ARG A 114 1.12 -6.27 -21.51
CA ARG A 114 1.52 -7.51 -22.19
C ARG A 114 2.66 -8.20 -21.44
N ASN A 115 3.75 -7.49 -21.13
CA ASN A 115 4.88 -8.05 -20.39
C ASN A 115 4.47 -8.63 -19.01
N ARG A 116 3.55 -7.96 -18.30
CA ARG A 116 3.02 -8.46 -17.02
C ARG A 116 2.16 -9.71 -17.19
N GLN A 117 1.39 -9.79 -18.26
CA GLN A 117 0.58 -10.95 -18.57
C GLN A 117 1.47 -12.14 -18.94
N ASP A 118 2.44 -11.92 -19.84
CA ASP A 118 3.40 -12.93 -20.28
C ASP A 118 4.21 -13.49 -19.09
N ALA A 119 4.66 -12.63 -18.18
CA ALA A 119 5.36 -13.04 -16.96
C ALA A 119 4.49 -13.93 -16.05
N LYS A 120 3.20 -13.57 -15.88
CA LYS A 120 2.25 -14.39 -15.09
C LYS A 120 2.00 -15.74 -15.75
N ASP A 121 1.83 -15.75 -17.08
CA ASP A 121 1.58 -16.99 -17.82
C ASP A 121 2.81 -17.91 -17.80
N LEU A 122 4.01 -17.34 -17.87
CA LEU A 122 5.26 -18.08 -17.72
C LEU A 122 5.40 -18.68 -16.31
N GLU A 123 5.10 -17.90 -15.27
CA GLU A 123 5.14 -18.40 -13.89
C GLU A 123 4.12 -19.52 -13.66
N LYS A 124 2.91 -19.37 -14.23
CA LYS A 124 1.87 -20.41 -14.18
C LYS A 124 2.29 -21.67 -14.94
N ALA A 125 2.89 -21.51 -16.12
CA ALA A 125 3.43 -22.63 -16.90
C ALA A 125 4.52 -23.37 -16.12
N LYS A 126 5.43 -22.66 -15.46
CA LYS A 126 6.46 -23.25 -14.59
C LYS A 126 5.84 -24.04 -13.45
N LYS A 127 4.88 -23.47 -12.72
CA LYS A 127 4.17 -24.17 -11.62
C LYS A 127 3.46 -25.43 -12.10
N LEU A 128 2.81 -25.39 -13.27
CA LEU A 128 2.14 -26.56 -13.84
C LEU A 128 3.13 -27.64 -14.25
N ARG A 129 4.28 -27.26 -14.83
CA ARG A 129 5.36 -28.18 -15.16
C ARG A 129 5.92 -28.85 -13.91
N ASP A 130 6.24 -28.09 -12.87
CA ASP A 130 6.77 -28.61 -11.61
C ASP A 130 5.77 -29.60 -10.97
N LYS A 131 4.47 -29.27 -11.03
CA LYS A 131 3.40 -30.18 -10.57
C LYS A 131 3.31 -31.46 -11.41
N ALA A 132 3.44 -31.36 -12.72
CA ALA A 132 3.43 -32.53 -13.61
C ALA A 132 4.65 -33.42 -13.40
N GLU A 133 5.83 -32.86 -13.18
CA GLU A 133 7.05 -33.61 -12.86
C GLU A 133 6.91 -34.32 -11.51
N LYS A 134 6.36 -33.66 -10.49
CA LYS A 134 6.08 -34.28 -9.18
C LYS A 134 5.12 -35.46 -9.31
N LEU A 135 4.00 -35.30 -10.03
CA LEU A 135 3.04 -36.40 -10.24
C LEU A 135 3.65 -37.58 -10.99
N LYS A 136 4.56 -37.34 -11.94
CA LYS A 136 5.28 -38.41 -12.64
C LYS A 136 6.23 -39.17 -11.71
N GLN A 137 6.91 -38.47 -10.81
CA GLN A 137 7.78 -39.10 -9.81
C GLN A 137 6.96 -39.97 -8.84
N GLU A 138 5.84 -39.45 -8.33
CA GLU A 138 4.92 -40.19 -7.47
C GLU A 138 4.36 -41.45 -8.17
N ALA A 139 3.97 -41.33 -9.45
CA ALA A 139 3.50 -42.48 -10.23
C ALA A 139 4.61 -43.54 -10.44
N ALA A 140 5.84 -43.11 -10.73
CA ALA A 140 6.97 -44.02 -10.91
C ALA A 140 7.37 -44.71 -9.59
N GLU A 141 7.25 -44.03 -8.46
CA GLU A 141 7.46 -44.62 -7.12
C GLU A 141 6.38 -45.65 -6.79
N LEU A 142 5.11 -45.35 -7.08
CA LEU A 142 4.00 -46.30 -6.92
C LEU A 142 4.19 -47.54 -7.79
N GLU A 143 4.61 -47.40 -9.05
CA GLU A 143 4.91 -48.53 -9.92
C GLU A 143 6.09 -49.39 -9.44
N ARG A 144 7.13 -48.76 -8.85
CA ARG A 144 8.24 -49.50 -8.24
C ARG A 144 7.80 -50.24 -6.98
N SER A 145 7.00 -49.60 -6.13
CA SER A 145 6.44 -50.21 -4.92
C SER A 145 5.52 -51.37 -5.25
N ALA A 146 4.73 -51.29 -6.32
CA ALA A 146 3.84 -52.36 -6.77
C ALA A 146 4.58 -53.57 -7.38
N LYS A 147 5.85 -53.41 -7.79
CA LYS A 147 6.67 -54.46 -8.40
C LYS A 147 7.63 -55.14 -7.43
N GLN A 148 7.71 -54.72 -6.16
CA GLN A 148 8.38 -55.49 -5.11
C GLN A 148 7.35 -56.43 -4.47
N PRO A 149 7.43 -57.76 -4.70
CA PRO A 149 6.61 -58.68 -3.95
C PRO A 149 7.08 -58.68 -2.50
N ASP A 150 6.15 -58.42 -1.58
CA ASP A 150 6.32 -58.57 -0.14
C ASP A 150 6.59 -60.05 0.17
N TRP A 151 7.86 -60.45 0.12
CA TRP A 151 8.30 -61.74 0.64
C TRP A 151 8.61 -61.58 2.14
N ASN A 152 7.58 -61.34 2.93
CA ASN A 152 7.64 -61.59 4.37
C ASN A 152 6.97 -62.93 4.64
N PHE A 153 7.81 -63.98 4.68
CA PHE A 153 7.50 -65.29 5.25
C PHE A 153 7.76 -65.28 6.77
#